data_AF-C3YT33-F1
#
_entry.id   AF-C3YT33-F1
#
_cell.length_a   1.000
_cell.length_b   1.000
_cell.length_c   1.000
_cell.angle_alpha   90.00
_cell.angle_beta   90.00
_cell.angle_gamma   90.00
#
_symmetry.space_group_name_H-M   'P 1'
#
loop_
_entity.id
_entity.type
_entity.pdbx_description
1 polymer ?
#
loop_
_entity_poly.entity_id
_entity_poly.type
_entity_poly.pdbx_seq_one_letter_code
_entity_poly.pdbx_strand_id
1 'polypeptide(L)'
;MNLYTYVHVKIEMLYVPHLFCCRYKHEYVYVFPNALPTPFWVAWIINLGLNIGWQFLYDGRHMIPAAVFMALIVISLIVCLATTYFRTCRDGAWMKDNMPGDLYAVRLLCHNGLGIYITFTTVLFFLNLGICLVYWGSKLNQVDVTTGLFSGLAFLMLVWFVLENFTPLEPYCRYTITIWPTLIVIPGHFWNKDDRNDIYNAVLLGLACLFCLLRFIIVLVNHRRKPIDYGTFQQSTNPFFVDQNVLITRIDPN
;
A
#
# COMPACT_ATOMS: atom_id res chain seq x y z
N MET A 1 8.45 8.99 -17.14
CA MET A 1 7.36 8.15 -16.58
C MET A 1 7.79 6.70 -16.75
N ASN A 2 8.16 6.01 -15.67
CA ASN A 2 8.85 4.72 -15.76
C ASN A 2 7.90 3.56 -16.13
N LEU A 3 8.37 2.69 -17.03
CA LEU A 3 7.66 1.51 -17.54
C LEU A 3 7.14 0.59 -16.42
N TYR A 4 7.84 0.50 -15.30
CA TYR A 4 7.49 -0.36 -14.16
C TYR A 4 6.23 0.12 -13.42
N THR A 5 6.12 1.42 -13.15
CA THR A 5 4.92 2.03 -12.55
C THR A 5 3.73 1.91 -13.50
N TYR A 6 3.98 2.04 -14.81
CA TYR A 6 2.94 1.92 -15.83
C TYR A 6 2.41 0.49 -15.98
N VAL A 7 3.28 -0.52 -15.92
CA VAL A 7 2.89 -1.94 -15.98
C VAL A 7 2.15 -2.36 -14.71
N HIS A 8 2.61 -1.96 -13.53
CA HIS A 8 1.99 -2.41 -12.28
C HIS A 8 0.62 -1.77 -12.02
N VAL A 9 0.46 -0.46 -12.29
CA VAL A 9 -0.84 0.24 -12.21
C VAL A 9 -1.83 -0.35 -13.22
N LYS A 10 -1.37 -0.75 -14.42
CA LYS A 10 -2.22 -1.44 -15.40
C LYS A 10 -2.64 -2.84 -14.96
N ILE A 11 -1.77 -3.58 -14.26
CA ILE A 11 -2.09 -4.89 -13.69
C ILE A 11 -3.12 -4.77 -12.56
N GLU A 12 -3.03 -3.77 -11.71
CA GLU A 12 -4.06 -3.48 -10.69
C GLU A 12 -5.40 -3.08 -11.31
N MET A 13 -5.38 -2.24 -12.35
CA MET A 13 -6.57 -1.89 -13.12
C MET A 13 -7.17 -3.08 -13.88
N LEU A 14 -6.42 -4.17 -14.12
CA LEU A 14 -6.93 -5.43 -14.69
C LEU A 14 -7.48 -6.38 -13.62
N TYR A 15 -6.95 -6.34 -12.40
CA TYR A 15 -7.41 -7.19 -11.30
C TYR A 15 -8.76 -6.74 -10.73
N VAL A 16 -9.04 -5.43 -10.72
CA VAL A 16 -10.34 -4.89 -10.30
C VAL A 16 -11.50 -5.40 -11.18
N PRO A 17 -11.43 -5.37 -12.52
CA PRO A 17 -12.37 -6.06 -13.42
C PRO A 17 -12.44 -7.57 -13.20
N HIS A 18 -11.29 -8.22 -12.95
CA HIS A 18 -11.25 -9.66 -12.67
C HIS A 18 -12.11 -10.03 -11.44
N LEU A 19 -12.12 -9.22 -10.38
CA LEU A 19 -12.99 -9.40 -9.22
C LEU A 19 -14.49 -9.28 -9.54
N PHE A 20 -14.87 -8.46 -10.52
CA PHE A 20 -16.26 -8.37 -11.00
C PHE A 20 -16.66 -9.57 -11.87
N CYS A 21 -15.71 -10.20 -12.56
CA CYS A 21 -15.95 -11.32 -13.46
C CYS A 21 -15.81 -12.70 -12.79
N CYS A 22 -15.10 -12.82 -11.67
CA CYS A 22 -14.89 -14.10 -10.99
C CYS A 22 -16.08 -14.52 -10.13
N ARG A 23 -16.50 -15.78 -10.31
CA ARG A 23 -17.54 -16.46 -9.54
C ARG A 23 -16.96 -17.63 -8.77
N TYR A 24 -17.41 -17.83 -7.53
CA TYR A 24 -17.16 -19.03 -6.75
C TYR A 24 -18.49 -19.72 -6.42
N LYS A 25 -18.60 -21.01 -6.79
CA LYS A 25 -19.72 -21.92 -6.48
C LYS A 25 -21.16 -21.40 -6.70
N HIS A 26 -21.35 -20.33 -7.50
CA HIS A 26 -22.61 -19.65 -7.93
C HIS A 26 -22.80 -18.21 -7.43
N GLU A 27 -21.93 -17.70 -6.56
CA GLU A 27 -21.94 -16.29 -6.13
C GLU A 27 -20.71 -15.55 -6.66
N TYR A 28 -20.80 -14.23 -6.79
CA TYR A 28 -19.64 -13.43 -7.17
C TYR A 28 -18.73 -13.22 -5.97
N VAL A 29 -17.41 -13.22 -6.20
CA VAL A 29 -16.38 -13.09 -5.15
C VAL A 29 -16.48 -11.78 -4.36
N TYR A 30 -17.11 -10.74 -4.93
CA TYR A 30 -17.44 -9.51 -4.22
C TYR A 30 -18.60 -9.63 -3.21
N VAL A 31 -19.44 -10.67 -3.32
CA VAL A 31 -20.58 -10.92 -2.41
C VAL A 31 -20.16 -11.80 -1.25
N PHE A 32 -19.48 -12.91 -1.53
CA PHE A 32 -19.00 -13.84 -0.51
C PHE A 32 -17.67 -14.45 -0.98
N PRO A 33 -16.57 -14.32 -0.22
CA PRO A 33 -16.32 -13.73 1.09
C PRO A 33 -15.88 -12.27 0.94
N ASN A 34 -16.63 -11.43 0.23
CA ASN A 34 -16.40 -9.97 0.13
C ASN A 34 -14.91 -9.58 0.17
N ALA A 35 -14.13 -10.09 -0.79
CA ALA A 35 -12.66 -10.03 -0.78
C ALA A 35 -12.12 -8.59 -0.65
N LEU A 36 -12.91 -7.61 -1.09
CA LEU A 36 -12.67 -6.18 -0.92
C LEU A 36 -13.90 -5.52 -0.27
N PRO A 37 -13.80 -5.05 0.98
CA PRO A 37 -14.96 -4.60 1.74
C PRO A 37 -15.56 -3.32 1.17
N THR A 38 -16.85 -3.06 1.39
CA THR A 38 -17.52 -1.80 1.01
C THR A 38 -16.73 -0.51 1.33
N PRO A 39 -16.13 -0.33 2.53
CA PRO A 39 -15.29 0.84 2.82
C PRO A 39 -14.08 1.00 1.90
N PHE A 40 -13.51 -0.09 1.38
CA PHE A 40 -12.44 -0.03 0.38
C PHE A 40 -12.94 0.66 -0.89
N TRP A 41 -14.10 0.25 -1.42
CA TRP A 41 -14.66 0.83 -2.64
C TRP A 41 -15.03 2.30 -2.48
N VAL A 42 -15.59 2.69 -1.33
CA VAL A 42 -15.89 4.09 -1.03
C VAL A 42 -14.61 4.92 -1.01
N ALA A 43 -13.58 4.46 -0.29
CA ALA A 43 -12.28 5.15 -0.23
C ALA A 43 -11.60 5.22 -1.61
N TRP A 44 -11.72 4.17 -2.43
CA TRP A 44 -11.19 4.14 -3.79
C TRP A 44 -11.89 5.13 -4.72
N ILE A 45 -13.22 5.23 -4.67
CA ILE A 45 -13.98 6.22 -5.46
C ILE A 45 -13.59 7.64 -5.07
N ILE A 46 -13.46 7.91 -3.76
CA ILE A 46 -12.96 9.20 -3.26
C ILE A 46 -11.55 9.47 -3.79
N ASN A 47 -10.67 8.46 -3.78
CA ASN A 47 -9.32 8.58 -4.32
C ASN A 47 -9.31 8.96 -5.81
N LEU A 48 -10.14 8.31 -6.62
CA LEU A 48 -10.27 8.63 -8.05
C LEU A 48 -10.77 10.07 -8.27
N GLY A 49 -11.78 10.50 -7.50
CA GLY A 49 -12.28 11.88 -7.56
C GLY A 49 -11.22 12.91 -7.17
N LEU A 50 -10.45 12.64 -6.12
CA LEU A 50 -9.33 13.47 -5.69
C LEU A 50 -8.22 13.49 -6.75
N ASN A 51 -7.92 12.37 -7.41
CA ASN A 51 -6.92 12.31 -8.46
C ASN A 51 -7.30 13.17 -9.67
N ILE A 52 -8.55 13.08 -10.13
CA ILE A 52 -9.09 13.94 -11.19
C ILE A 52 -9.04 15.41 -10.77
N GLY A 53 -9.47 15.74 -9.55
CA GLY A 53 -9.42 17.09 -9.01
C GLY A 53 -8.00 17.65 -8.93
N TRP A 54 -7.03 16.81 -8.55
CA TRP A 54 -5.62 17.18 -8.52
C TRP A 54 -5.09 17.56 -9.91
N GLN A 55 -5.38 16.79 -10.95
CA GLN A 55 -4.96 17.09 -12.33
C GLN A 55 -5.44 18.48 -12.76
N PHE A 56 -6.73 18.79 -12.55
CA PHE A 56 -7.29 20.10 -12.88
C PHE A 56 -6.65 21.25 -12.09
N LEU A 57 -6.40 21.05 -10.79
CA LEU A 57 -5.75 22.07 -9.95
C LEU A 57 -4.30 22.31 -10.38
N TYR A 58 -3.57 21.24 -10.71
CA TYR A 58 -2.20 21.31 -11.17
C TYR A 58 -2.10 22.01 -12.54
N ASP A 59 -2.96 21.64 -13.49
CA ASP A 59 -3.07 22.28 -14.81
C ASP A 59 -3.47 23.75 -14.69
N GLY A 60 -4.39 24.06 -13.79
CA GLY A 60 -4.80 25.43 -13.43
C GLY A 60 -3.74 26.23 -12.66
N ARG A 61 -2.56 25.66 -12.41
CA ARG A 61 -1.44 26.25 -11.64
C ARG A 61 -1.77 26.62 -10.19
N HIS A 62 -2.81 26.01 -9.61
CA HIS A 62 -3.14 26.15 -8.20
C HIS A 62 -2.30 25.19 -7.35
N MET A 63 -1.01 25.51 -7.17
CA MET A 63 -0.03 24.60 -6.57
C MET A 63 -0.31 24.23 -5.11
N ILE A 64 -0.75 25.18 -4.28
CA ILE A 64 -1.05 24.92 -2.86
C ILE A 64 -2.23 23.95 -2.72
N PRO A 65 -3.41 24.19 -3.35
CA PRO A 65 -4.50 23.21 -3.39
C PRO A 65 -4.08 21.86 -3.98
N ALA A 66 -3.26 21.86 -5.03
CA ALA A 66 -2.77 20.62 -5.64
C ALA A 66 -1.94 19.78 -4.64
N ALA A 67 -1.07 20.41 -3.84
CA ALA A 67 -0.32 19.72 -2.79
C ALA A 67 -1.24 19.13 -1.70
N VAL A 68 -2.31 19.85 -1.32
CA VAL A 68 -3.31 19.35 -0.35
C VAL A 68 -4.04 18.13 -0.91
N PHE A 69 -4.47 18.18 -2.17
CA PHE A 69 -5.13 17.05 -2.83
C PHE A 69 -4.21 15.83 -2.88
N MET A 70 -2.92 16.00 -3.18
CA MET A 70 -1.94 14.92 -3.12
C MET A 70 -1.86 14.27 -1.74
N ALA A 71 -1.87 15.06 -0.65
CA ALA A 71 -1.89 14.52 0.71
C ALA A 71 -3.16 13.70 0.97
N LEU A 72 -4.33 14.19 0.53
CA LEU A 72 -5.60 13.47 0.67
C LEU A 72 -5.64 12.17 -0.16
N ILE A 73 -5.00 12.15 -1.32
CA ILE A 73 -4.84 10.93 -2.13
C ILE A 73 -4.00 9.90 -1.37
N VAL A 74 -2.87 10.30 -0.76
CA VAL A 74 -2.05 9.38 0.07
C VAL A 74 -2.88 8.83 1.24
N ILE A 75 -3.60 9.68 1.97
CA ILE A 75 -4.42 9.27 3.11
C ILE A 75 -5.51 8.29 2.69
N SER A 76 -6.23 8.58 1.60
CA SER A 76 -7.29 7.67 1.11
C SER A 76 -6.74 6.32 0.66
N LEU A 77 -5.53 6.26 0.09
CA LEU A 77 -4.87 4.99 -0.23
C LEU A 77 -4.44 4.20 1.01
N ILE A 78 -3.96 4.87 2.05
CA ILE A 78 -3.65 4.23 3.34
C ILE A 78 -4.93 3.64 3.94
N VAL A 79 -6.06 4.36 3.87
CA VAL A 79 -7.37 3.83 4.31
C VAL A 79 -7.77 2.59 3.49
N CYS A 80 -7.61 2.63 2.17
CA CYS A 80 -7.86 1.46 1.31
C CYS A 80 -7.03 0.26 1.79
N LEU A 81 -5.72 0.42 1.96
CA LEU A 81 -4.81 -0.65 2.39
C LEU A 81 -5.15 -1.17 3.80
N ALA A 82 -5.48 -0.29 4.74
CA ALA A 82 -5.86 -0.68 6.09
C ALA A 82 -7.15 -1.52 6.11
N THR A 83 -8.16 -1.14 5.32
CA THR A 83 -9.42 -1.88 5.25
C THR A 83 -9.25 -3.28 4.64
N THR A 84 -8.41 -3.42 3.61
CA THR A 84 -8.13 -4.73 2.99
C THR A 84 -7.28 -5.62 3.89
N TYR A 85 -6.31 -5.06 4.61
CA TYR A 85 -5.55 -5.78 5.63
C TYR A 85 -6.45 -6.33 6.74
N PHE A 86 -7.35 -5.51 7.28
CA PHE A 86 -8.26 -5.94 8.33
C PHE A 86 -9.13 -7.12 7.90
N ARG A 87 -9.71 -7.06 6.68
CA ARG A 87 -10.52 -8.16 6.14
C ARG A 87 -9.71 -9.41 5.87
N THR A 88 -8.53 -9.26 5.27
CA THR A 88 -7.66 -10.41 4.97
C THR A 88 -7.21 -11.14 6.23
N CYS A 89 -7.07 -10.43 7.36
CA CYS A 89 -6.74 -11.07 8.62
C CYS A 89 -7.95 -11.75 9.26
N ARG A 90 -9.13 -11.10 9.22
CA ARG A 90 -10.36 -11.64 9.80
C ARG A 90 -10.84 -12.90 9.08
N ASP A 91 -10.88 -12.85 7.75
CA ASP A 91 -11.46 -13.91 6.91
C ASP A 91 -10.36 -14.80 6.27
N GLY A 92 -9.08 -14.57 6.62
CA GLY A 92 -7.92 -15.23 6.02
C GLY A 92 -7.85 -16.74 6.24
N ALA A 93 -8.33 -17.24 7.38
CA ALA A 93 -8.41 -18.69 7.66
C ALA A 93 -9.32 -19.37 6.64
N TRP A 94 -10.54 -18.86 6.56
CA TRP A 94 -11.58 -19.39 5.70
C TRP A 94 -11.21 -19.28 4.22
N MET A 95 -10.63 -18.14 3.81
CA MET A 95 -10.15 -17.94 2.44
C MET A 95 -9.01 -18.89 2.08
N LYS A 96 -8.10 -19.21 3.01
CA LYS A 96 -7.03 -20.17 2.73
C LYS A 96 -7.56 -21.56 2.39
N ASP A 97 -8.59 -22.01 3.12
CA ASP A 97 -9.11 -23.37 2.99
C ASP A 97 -10.12 -23.49 1.84
N ASN A 98 -10.87 -22.43 1.53
CA ASN A 98 -11.93 -22.46 0.51
C ASN A 98 -11.49 -21.85 -0.84
N MET A 99 -10.66 -20.80 -0.83
CA MET A 99 -10.23 -20.08 -2.03
C MET A 99 -8.81 -19.51 -1.91
N PRO A 100 -7.80 -20.38 -1.85
CA PRO A 100 -6.41 -19.95 -1.68
C PRO A 100 -5.95 -19.01 -2.81
N GLY A 101 -6.43 -19.22 -4.05
CA GLY A 101 -6.09 -18.39 -5.20
C GLY A 101 -6.43 -16.91 -4.99
N ASP A 102 -7.66 -16.61 -4.56
CA ASP A 102 -8.12 -15.24 -4.31
C ASP A 102 -7.38 -14.60 -3.13
N LEU A 103 -7.05 -15.38 -2.10
CA LEU A 103 -6.24 -14.91 -0.98
C LEU A 103 -4.85 -14.46 -1.42
N TYR A 104 -4.20 -15.24 -2.28
CA TYR A 104 -2.91 -14.87 -2.86
C TYR A 104 -3.04 -13.68 -3.79
N ALA A 105 -4.10 -13.59 -4.58
CA ALA A 105 -4.32 -12.49 -5.50
C ALA A 105 -4.59 -11.16 -4.77
N VAL A 106 -5.37 -11.14 -3.69
CA VAL A 106 -5.52 -9.93 -2.83
C VAL A 106 -4.16 -9.49 -2.25
N ARG A 107 -3.32 -10.42 -1.82
CA ARG A 107 -2.01 -10.09 -1.26
C ARG A 107 -1.00 -9.61 -2.30
N LEU A 108 -0.84 -10.38 -3.38
CA LEU A 108 0.18 -10.14 -4.40
C LEU A 108 -0.21 -9.01 -5.35
N LEU A 109 -1.49 -8.81 -5.63
CA LEU A 109 -1.95 -7.79 -6.57
C LEU A 109 -2.48 -6.57 -5.83
N CYS A 110 -3.45 -6.74 -4.92
CA CYS A 110 -4.09 -5.59 -4.28
C CYS A 110 -3.19 -4.91 -3.24
N HIS A 111 -2.64 -5.62 -2.26
CA HIS A 111 -1.80 -4.99 -1.22
C HIS A 111 -0.49 -4.43 -1.78
N ASN A 112 0.21 -5.22 -2.59
CA ASN A 112 1.43 -4.75 -3.25
C ASN A 112 1.14 -3.62 -4.22
N GLY A 113 0.01 -3.67 -4.90
CA GLY A 113 -0.38 -2.63 -5.82
C GLY A 113 -0.66 -1.29 -5.14
N LEU A 114 -1.52 -1.31 -4.12
CA LEU A 114 -1.74 -0.17 -3.23
C LEU A 114 -0.44 0.33 -2.62
N GLY A 115 0.48 -0.56 -2.24
CA GLY A 115 1.81 -0.19 -1.75
C GLY A 115 2.62 0.64 -2.76
N ILE A 116 2.63 0.23 -4.04
CA ILE A 116 3.29 0.99 -5.11
C ILE A 116 2.62 2.35 -5.28
N TYR A 117 1.29 2.36 -5.33
CA TYR A 117 0.55 3.59 -5.56
C TYR A 117 0.71 4.59 -4.41
N ILE A 118 0.70 4.14 -3.16
CA ILE A 118 1.02 4.96 -1.97
C ILE A 118 2.44 5.53 -2.10
N THR A 119 3.43 4.70 -2.42
CA THR A 119 4.83 5.12 -2.53
C THR A 119 5.01 6.18 -3.61
N PHE A 120 4.48 5.94 -4.79
CA PHE A 120 4.55 6.88 -5.91
C PHE A 120 3.86 8.19 -5.59
N THR A 121 2.63 8.14 -5.07
CA THR A 121 1.85 9.33 -4.71
C THR A 121 2.52 10.14 -3.60
N THR A 122 3.16 9.47 -2.63
CA THR A 122 3.94 10.12 -1.57
C THR A 122 5.11 10.90 -2.15
N VAL A 123 5.87 10.32 -3.08
CA VAL A 123 6.96 11.04 -3.76
C VAL A 123 6.42 12.26 -4.53
N LEU A 124 5.30 12.12 -5.24
CA LEU A 124 4.66 13.24 -5.93
C LEU A 124 4.14 14.30 -4.94
N PHE A 125 3.66 13.91 -3.76
CA PHE A 125 3.26 14.84 -2.70
C PHE A 125 4.44 15.68 -2.24
N PHE A 126 5.59 15.06 -1.92
CA PHE A 126 6.81 15.79 -1.56
C PHE A 126 7.29 16.71 -2.69
N LEU A 127 7.16 16.29 -3.96
CA LEU A 127 7.48 17.13 -5.10
C LEU A 127 6.57 18.38 -5.18
N ASN A 128 5.24 18.21 -5.08
CA ASN A 128 4.29 19.32 -5.09
C ASN A 128 4.51 20.25 -3.88
N LEU A 129 4.78 19.69 -2.71
CA LEU A 129 5.14 20.46 -1.52
C LEU A 129 6.41 21.28 -1.75
N GLY A 130 7.42 20.70 -2.40
CA GLY A 130 8.64 21.42 -2.76
C GLY A 130 8.42 22.58 -3.70
N ILE A 131 7.60 22.41 -4.73
CA ILE A 131 7.19 23.50 -5.63
C ILE A 131 6.52 24.62 -4.81
N CYS A 132 5.58 24.28 -3.93
CA CYS A 132 4.93 25.27 -3.06
C CYS A 132 5.94 26.01 -2.16
N LEU A 133 6.89 25.29 -1.55
CA LEU A 133 7.89 25.89 -0.65
C LEU A 133 8.90 26.77 -1.38
N VAL A 134 9.33 26.42 -2.59
CA VAL A 134 10.29 27.23 -3.37
C VAL A 134 9.62 28.49 -3.93
N TYR A 135 8.43 28.37 -4.50
CA TYR A 135 7.79 29.47 -5.21
C TYR A 135 6.91 30.36 -4.32
N TRP A 136 6.33 29.81 -3.25
CA TRP A 136 5.44 30.55 -2.32
C TRP A 136 5.94 30.57 -0.87
N GLY A 137 6.89 29.71 -0.50
CA GLY A 137 7.57 29.77 0.80
C GLY A 137 8.59 30.90 0.78
N SER A 138 8.19 32.08 1.25
CA SER A 138 9.03 33.27 1.25
C SER A 138 10.44 33.00 1.83
N LYS A 139 11.48 33.31 1.03
CA LYS A 139 12.91 33.31 1.41
C LYS A 139 13.56 31.93 1.63
N LEU A 140 12.93 30.82 1.26
CA LEU A 140 13.59 29.51 1.34
C LEU A 140 14.50 29.25 0.14
N ASN A 141 15.75 28.89 0.40
CA ASN A 141 16.68 28.48 -0.64
C ASN A 141 16.27 27.11 -1.19
N GLN A 142 16.27 26.95 -2.52
CA GLN A 142 15.92 25.69 -3.18
C GLN A 142 16.71 24.51 -2.66
N VAL A 143 18.02 24.69 -2.39
CA VAL A 143 18.88 23.62 -1.87
C VAL A 143 18.43 23.16 -0.48
N ASP A 144 18.01 24.09 0.38
CA ASP A 144 17.55 23.77 1.74
C ASP A 144 16.17 23.12 1.72
N VAL A 145 15.27 23.57 0.85
CA VAL A 145 13.95 22.94 0.65
C VAL A 145 14.12 21.49 0.18
N THR A 146 14.92 21.25 -0.87
CA THR A 146 15.14 19.88 -1.39
C THR A 146 15.76 18.98 -0.33
N THR A 147 16.75 19.47 0.41
CA THR A 147 17.35 18.71 1.54
C THR A 147 16.30 18.38 2.61
N GLY A 148 15.40 19.32 2.95
CA GLY A 148 14.31 19.09 3.89
C GLY A 148 13.25 18.08 3.42
N LEU A 149 12.96 18.04 2.12
CA LEU A 149 12.03 17.06 1.55
C LEU A 149 12.65 15.67 1.54
N PHE A 150 13.94 15.56 1.19
CA PHE A 150 14.67 14.30 1.25
C PHE A 150 14.79 13.75 2.67
N SER A 151 15.01 14.61 3.67
CA SER A 151 15.02 14.17 5.07
C SER A 151 13.63 13.74 5.55
N GLY A 152 12.57 14.45 5.15
CA GLY A 152 11.18 14.05 5.40
C GLY A 152 10.84 12.68 4.77
N LEU A 153 11.28 12.45 3.53
CA LEU A 153 11.10 11.17 2.86
C LEU A 153 11.89 10.04 3.54
N ALA A 154 13.15 10.30 3.95
CA ALA A 154 13.96 9.36 4.71
C ALA A 154 13.29 8.97 6.05
N PHE A 155 12.75 9.96 6.75
CA PHE A 155 12.01 9.74 8.00
C PHE A 155 10.78 8.87 7.76
N LEU A 156 10.01 9.14 6.71
CA LEU A 156 8.82 8.34 6.38
C LEU A 156 9.19 6.90 6.00
N MET A 157 10.30 6.70 5.28
CA MET A 157 10.84 5.36 5.01
C MET A 157 11.16 4.61 6.31
N LEU A 158 11.81 5.26 7.26
CA LEU A 158 12.11 4.65 8.57
C LEU A 158 10.83 4.29 9.33
N VAL A 159 9.87 5.21 9.42
CA VAL A 159 8.58 4.96 10.08
C VAL A 159 7.88 3.77 9.45
N TRP A 160 7.83 3.71 8.12
CA TRP A 160 7.20 2.60 7.41
C TRP A 160 7.92 1.27 7.64
N PHE A 161 9.26 1.25 7.59
CA PHE A 161 10.05 0.06 7.89
C PHE A 161 9.80 -0.44 9.32
N VAL A 162 9.67 0.46 10.29
CA VAL A 162 9.37 0.09 11.67
C VAL A 162 7.95 -0.49 11.79
N LEU A 163 6.97 0.14 11.15
CA LEU A 163 5.59 -0.35 11.13
C LEU A 163 5.48 -1.75 10.51
N GLU A 164 6.24 -2.01 9.45
CA GLU A 164 6.22 -3.29 8.74
C GLU A 164 6.88 -4.46 9.50
N ASN A 165 7.82 -4.19 10.39
CA ASN A 165 8.67 -5.23 11.00
C ASN A 165 8.50 -5.35 12.52
N PHE A 166 8.24 -4.26 13.25
CA PHE A 166 8.26 -4.24 14.71
C PHE A 166 6.90 -3.95 15.36
N THR A 167 5.89 -3.59 14.57
CA THR A 167 4.56 -3.25 15.09
C THR A 167 3.59 -4.43 14.93
N PRO A 168 2.50 -4.54 15.71
CA PRO A 168 1.42 -5.52 15.50
C PRO A 168 0.82 -5.59 14.08
N LEU A 169 1.19 -4.66 13.18
CA LEU A 169 0.90 -4.74 11.74
C LEU A 169 1.77 -5.76 10.98
N GLU A 170 2.82 -6.34 11.59
CA GLU A 170 3.73 -7.31 10.95
C GLU A 170 3.00 -8.48 10.24
N PRO A 171 1.97 -9.12 10.83
CA PRO A 171 1.24 -10.21 10.16
C PRO A 171 0.47 -9.74 8.91
N TYR A 172 0.02 -8.48 8.91
CA TYR A 172 -0.78 -7.89 7.84
C TYR A 172 0.08 -7.45 6.66
N CYS A 173 1.23 -6.82 6.93
CA CYS A 173 2.12 -6.26 5.92
C CYS A 173 3.12 -7.27 5.33
N ARG A 174 3.16 -8.52 5.83
CA ARG A 174 4.24 -9.48 5.52
C ARG A 174 4.47 -9.73 4.02
N TYR A 175 3.41 -9.71 3.22
CA TYR A 175 3.51 -9.96 1.78
C TYR A 175 3.62 -8.70 0.92
N THR A 176 3.64 -7.52 1.54
CA THR A 176 3.82 -6.25 0.85
C THR A 176 5.31 -5.97 0.74
N ILE A 177 5.86 -6.17 -0.46
CA ILE A 177 7.30 -6.09 -0.75
C ILE A 177 7.58 -4.92 -1.71
N THR A 178 6.61 -4.54 -2.52
CA THR A 178 6.75 -3.61 -3.65
C THR A 178 7.04 -2.15 -3.29
N ILE A 179 6.91 -1.77 -2.02
CA ILE A 179 7.21 -0.40 -1.54
C ILE A 179 8.69 -0.06 -1.77
N TRP A 180 9.59 -0.97 -1.40
CA TRP A 180 11.04 -0.72 -1.48
C TRP A 180 11.59 -0.69 -2.92
N PRO A 181 11.24 -1.63 -3.82
CA PRO A 181 11.61 -1.55 -5.23
C PRO A 181 11.14 -0.26 -5.92
N THR A 182 9.97 0.26 -5.54
CA THR A 182 9.41 1.48 -6.13
C THR A 182 10.30 2.70 -5.88
N LEU A 183 10.91 2.80 -4.71
CA LEU A 183 11.83 3.90 -4.36
C LEU A 183 13.17 3.83 -5.11
N ILE A 184 13.62 2.64 -5.50
CA ILE A 184 14.90 2.43 -6.21
C ILE A 184 14.83 2.90 -7.67
N VAL A 185 13.67 2.76 -8.31
CA VAL A 185 13.50 3.03 -9.75
C VAL A 185 13.43 4.54 -10.08
N ILE A 186 13.23 5.40 -9.08
CA ILE A 186 12.98 6.82 -9.28
C ILE A 186 14.28 7.64 -9.49
N PRO A 187 15.35 7.49 -8.68
CA PRO A 187 16.57 8.27 -8.83
C PRO A 187 17.62 7.56 -9.71
N GLY A 188 17.46 7.63 -11.04
CA GLY A 188 18.33 6.92 -11.99
C GLY A 188 19.27 7.79 -12.82
N HIS A 189 19.21 9.11 -12.73
CA HIS A 189 19.99 10.00 -13.60
C HIS A 189 20.38 11.28 -12.86
N PHE A 190 21.61 11.73 -13.12
CA PHE A 190 22.31 12.90 -12.55
C PHE A 190 23.01 12.62 -11.22
N TRP A 191 24.35 12.54 -11.30
CA TRP A 191 25.25 12.47 -10.16
C TRP A 191 26.33 13.54 -10.33
N ASN A 192 26.25 14.58 -9.51
CA ASN A 192 27.32 15.54 -9.32
C ASN A 192 27.78 15.45 -7.86
N LYS A 193 29.03 15.01 -7.66
CA LYS A 193 29.65 14.88 -6.33
C LYS A 193 29.71 16.20 -5.55
N ASP A 194 29.66 17.33 -6.26
CA ASP A 194 29.75 18.67 -5.67
C ASP A 194 28.37 19.22 -5.28
N ASP A 195 27.27 18.55 -5.66
CA ASP A 195 25.91 18.90 -5.26
C ASP A 195 25.47 18.11 -4.01
N ARG A 196 25.17 18.84 -2.95
CA ARG A 196 24.65 18.29 -1.69
C ARG A 196 23.40 17.43 -1.91
N ASN A 197 22.49 17.88 -2.78
CA ASN A 197 21.22 17.18 -3.00
C ASN A 197 21.43 15.83 -3.70
N ASP A 198 22.41 15.74 -4.59
CA ASP A 198 22.77 14.49 -5.27
C ASP A 198 23.34 13.47 -4.28
N ILE A 199 24.17 13.93 -3.32
CA ILE A 199 24.66 13.07 -2.22
C ILE A 199 23.48 12.53 -1.39
N TYR A 200 22.54 13.39 -1.00
CA TYR A 200 21.34 12.97 -0.26
C TYR A 200 20.50 11.96 -1.05
N ASN A 201 20.35 12.18 -2.35
CA ASN A 201 19.62 11.27 -3.23
C ASN A 201 20.29 9.89 -3.32
N ALA A 202 21.63 9.83 -3.41
CA ALA A 202 22.34 8.55 -3.38
C ALA A 202 22.25 7.84 -2.02
N VAL A 203 22.28 8.59 -0.92
CA VAL A 203 22.07 8.02 0.43
C VAL A 203 20.67 7.43 0.55
N LEU A 204 19.64 8.14 0.08
CA LEU A 204 18.27 7.65 0.05
C LEU A 204 18.12 6.39 -0.80
N LEU A 205 18.76 6.35 -1.98
CA LEU A 205 18.79 5.17 -2.84
C LEU A 205 19.49 3.99 -2.14
N GLY A 206 20.63 4.24 -1.50
CA GLY A 206 21.35 3.24 -0.72
C GLY A 206 20.51 2.66 0.43
N LEU A 207 19.78 3.52 1.15
CA LEU A 207 18.85 3.11 2.20
C LEU A 207 17.66 2.31 1.63
N ALA A 208 17.10 2.72 0.50
CA ALA A 208 16.02 1.98 -0.17
C ALA A 208 16.49 0.57 -0.59
N CYS A 209 17.69 0.45 -1.16
CA CYS A 209 18.30 -0.83 -1.49
C CYS A 209 18.53 -1.71 -0.25
N LEU A 210 19.08 -1.13 0.83
CA LEU A 210 19.31 -1.83 2.09
C LEU A 210 18.00 -2.35 2.69
N PHE A 211 16.97 -1.51 2.78
CA PHE A 211 15.67 -1.90 3.31
C PHE A 211 14.98 -2.94 2.42
N CYS A 212 15.11 -2.84 1.10
CA CYS A 212 14.61 -3.86 0.18
C CYS A 212 15.23 -5.23 0.46
N LEU A 213 16.56 -5.29 0.59
CA LEU A 213 17.29 -6.54 0.89
C LEU A 213 16.92 -7.08 2.27
N LEU A 214 16.94 -6.24 3.30
CA LEU A 214 16.55 -6.62 4.65
C LEU A 214 15.12 -7.15 4.69
N ARG A 215 14.19 -6.50 3.99
CA ARG A 215 12.80 -6.94 3.93
C ARG A 215 12.69 -8.31 3.27
N PHE A 216 13.37 -8.53 2.16
CA PHE A 216 13.36 -9.83 1.48
C PHE A 216 13.87 -10.95 2.41
N ILE A 217 14.97 -10.70 3.13
CA ILE A 217 15.52 -11.65 4.11
C ILE A 217 14.52 -11.90 5.24
N ILE A 218 13.94 -10.86 5.84
CA ILE A 218 12.99 -10.98 6.96
C ILE A 218 11.74 -11.75 6.52
N VAL A 219 11.19 -11.45 5.35
CA VAL A 219 10.01 -12.14 4.81
C VAL A 219 10.31 -13.62 4.60
N LEU A 220 11.46 -13.96 4.01
CA LEU A 220 11.86 -15.37 3.82
C LEU A 220 12.05 -16.10 5.15
N VAL A 221 12.73 -15.48 6.12
CA VAL A 221 12.96 -16.05 7.45
C VAL A 221 11.64 -16.25 8.19
N ASN A 222 10.78 -15.23 8.22
CA ASN A 222 9.50 -15.28 8.93
C ASN A 222 8.51 -16.22 8.24
N HIS A 223 8.55 -16.33 6.91
CA HIS A 223 7.73 -17.32 6.19
C HIS A 223 8.05 -18.75 6.63
N ARG A 224 9.34 -19.06 6.88
CA ARG A 224 9.74 -20.39 7.37
C ARG A 224 9.55 -20.58 8.87
N ARG A 225 9.80 -19.56 9.70
CA ARG A 225 9.78 -19.67 11.17
C ARG A 225 8.40 -19.44 11.79
N LYS A 226 7.53 -18.68 11.13
CA LYS A 226 6.22 -18.27 11.65
C LYS A 226 5.19 -18.35 10.52
N PRO A 227 4.81 -19.54 10.03
CA PRO A 227 3.70 -19.64 9.07
C PRO A 227 2.47 -18.97 9.68
N ILE A 228 1.74 -18.18 8.88
CA ILE A 228 0.56 -17.46 9.39
C ILE A 228 -0.48 -18.50 9.79
N ASP A 229 -0.66 -18.66 11.10
CA ASP A 229 -1.73 -19.44 11.70
C ASP A 229 -2.93 -18.51 11.88
N TYR A 230 -4.00 -18.77 11.13
CA TYR A 230 -5.19 -17.96 11.15
C TYR A 230 -6.17 -18.38 12.26
N GLY A 231 -5.93 -19.52 12.92
CA GLY A 231 -6.84 -20.08 13.93
C GLY A 231 -6.91 -19.26 15.23
N THR A 232 -5.85 -18.54 15.58
CA THR A 232 -5.79 -17.72 16.80
C THR A 232 -6.61 -16.44 16.73
N PHE A 233 -6.88 -15.88 15.54
CA PHE A 233 -7.70 -14.67 15.38
C PHE A 233 -9.22 -14.94 15.40
N GLN A 234 -9.65 -16.14 15.00
CA GLN A 234 -11.07 -16.54 15.03
C GLN A 234 -11.60 -16.64 16.47
N GLN A 235 -10.77 -17.07 17.41
CA GLN A 235 -11.19 -17.39 18.77
C GLN A 235 -11.41 -16.16 19.67
N SER A 236 -10.86 -15.00 19.30
CA SER A 236 -10.88 -13.80 20.14
C SER A 236 -12.06 -12.84 19.88
N THR A 237 -12.79 -12.93 18.76
CA THR A 237 -13.66 -11.78 18.34
C THR A 237 -15.03 -12.09 17.74
N ASN A 238 -15.47 -13.34 17.55
CA ASN A 238 -16.80 -13.58 16.95
C ASN A 238 -17.60 -14.71 17.61
N PRO A 239 -18.74 -14.42 18.28
CA PRO A 239 -19.70 -15.43 18.70
C PRO A 239 -20.42 -16.10 17.51
N PHE A 240 -20.39 -15.49 16.31
CA PHE A 240 -21.08 -15.99 15.11
C PHE A 240 -20.56 -17.35 14.59
N PHE A 241 -19.29 -17.68 14.84
CA PHE A 241 -18.72 -18.98 14.44
C PHE A 241 -18.90 -20.07 15.51
N VAL A 242 -19.31 -19.72 16.73
CA VAL A 242 -19.75 -20.69 17.74
C VAL A 242 -21.06 -21.33 17.30
N ASP A 243 -21.98 -20.54 16.74
CA ASP A 243 -23.30 -21.04 16.31
C ASP A 243 -23.25 -21.97 15.10
N GLN A 244 -22.30 -21.82 14.18
CA GLN A 244 -22.17 -22.76 13.04
C GLN A 244 -21.70 -24.16 13.49
N ASN A 245 -20.85 -24.26 14.52
CA ASN A 245 -20.45 -25.55 15.07
C ASN A 245 -21.59 -26.24 15.85
N VAL A 246 -22.51 -25.46 16.44
CA VAL A 246 -23.74 -25.96 17.07
C VAL A 246 -24.78 -26.41 16.03
N LEU A 247 -24.83 -25.74 14.87
CA LEU A 247 -25.72 -26.13 13.78
C LEU A 247 -25.23 -27.39 13.06
N ILE A 248 -23.93 -27.56 12.86
CA ILE A 248 -23.37 -28.78 12.24
C ILE A 248 -23.56 -30.01 13.15
N THR A 249 -23.43 -29.84 14.48
CA THR A 249 -23.71 -30.93 15.44
C THR A 249 -25.21 -31.26 15.62
N ARG A 250 -26.12 -30.42 15.10
CA ARG A 250 -27.57 -30.74 15.05
C ARG A 250 -28.01 -31.42 13.76
N ILE A 251 -27.17 -31.48 12.72
CA ILE A 251 -27.53 -32.02 11.41
C ILE A 251 -27.04 -33.46 11.22
N ASP A 252 -26.12 -33.94 12.07
CA ASP A 252 -25.78 -35.37 12.16
C ASP A 252 -26.39 -36.00 13.43
N PRO A 253 -27.61 -36.56 13.35
CA PRO A 253 -28.05 -37.58 14.27
C PRO A 253 -27.52 -38.93 13.79
N ASN A 254 -26.44 -39.40 14.41
CA ASN A 254 -26.18 -40.83 14.57
C ASN A 254 -26.23 -41.16 16.07
#